data_AF-A0A1H6IUS1-F1
#
_entry.id   AF-A0A1H6IUS1-F1
#
_cell.length_a   1.000
_cell.length_b   1.000
_cell.length_c   1.000
_cell.angle_alpha   90.00
_cell.angle_beta   90.00
_cell.angle_gamma   90.00
#
_symmetry.space_group_name_H-M   'P 1'
#
loop_
_entity.id
_entity.type
_entity.pdbx_description
1 polymer ?
#
loop_
_entity_poly.entity_id
_entity_poly.type
_entity_poly.pdbx_seq_one_letter_code
_entity_poly.pdbx_strand_id
1 'polypeptide(L)'
;MTIEYRKAETEDAEMLVNIYNASFYSDYRRFGACPGYGKTIEMMEASIRDNPKYIILCDNKPVGCVSCKMQEMRVYEITYDI
;
A
#
# COMPACT_ATOMS: atom_id res chain seq x y z
N MET A 1 -13.74 -13.74 -10.25
CA MET A 1 -13.30 -12.78 -9.23
C MET A 1 -12.78 -13.57 -8.04
N THR A 2 -11.48 -13.79 -8.04
CA THR A 2 -10.72 -14.38 -6.95
C THR A 2 -9.94 -13.26 -6.26
N ILE A 3 -10.03 -13.18 -4.93
CA ILE A 3 -9.28 -12.21 -4.13
C ILE A 3 -8.21 -12.94 -3.34
N GLU A 4 -6.97 -12.51 -3.53
CA GLU A 4 -5.79 -13.06 -2.86
C GLU A 4 -4.97 -11.95 -2.24
N TYR A 5 -4.16 -12.32 -1.26
CA TYR A 5 -3.26 -11.41 -0.56
C TYR A 5 -1.88 -12.01 -0.54
N ARG A 6 -0.87 -11.21 -0.85
CA ARG A 6 0.53 -11.58 -0.65
C ARG A 6 1.25 -10.46 0.06
N LYS A 7 2.28 -10.81 0.83
CA LYS A 7 3.17 -9.82 1.42
C LYS A 7 3.88 -9.03 0.31
N ALA A 8 4.01 -7.73 0.52
CA ALA A 8 4.80 -6.86 -0.35
C ALA A 8 6.29 -6.99 -0.01
N GLU A 9 7.12 -6.97 -1.04
CA GLU A 9 8.57 -6.90 -0.94
C GLU A 9 9.05 -5.56 -1.53
N THR A 10 10.31 -5.19 -1.32
CA THR A 10 10.84 -3.89 -1.78
C THR A 10 10.71 -3.69 -3.30
N GLU A 11 10.75 -4.77 -4.06
CA GLU A 11 10.60 -4.77 -5.53
C GLU A 11 9.18 -4.35 -5.96
N ASP A 12 8.19 -4.40 -5.06
CA ASP A 12 6.83 -3.93 -5.33
C ASP A 12 6.66 -2.41 -5.19
N ALA A 13 7.70 -1.70 -4.76
CA ALA A 13 7.62 -0.28 -4.41
C ALA A 13 7.08 0.59 -5.56
N GLU A 14 7.59 0.41 -6.79
CA GLU A 14 7.12 1.17 -7.95
C GLU A 14 5.63 0.93 -8.24
N MET A 15 5.22 -0.35 -8.20
CA MET A 15 3.81 -0.72 -8.40
C MET A 15 2.91 -0.10 -7.33
N LEU A 16 3.33 -0.13 -6.06
CA LEU A 16 2.58 0.46 -4.95
C LEU A 16 2.50 1.99 -5.05
N VAL A 17 3.58 2.67 -5.48
CA VAL A 17 3.56 4.12 -5.76
C VAL A 17 2.50 4.44 -6.82
N ASN A 18 2.42 3.65 -7.88
CA ASN A 18 1.42 3.87 -8.94
C ASN A 18 -0.01 3.66 -8.44
N ILE A 19 -0.26 2.63 -7.62
CA ILE A 19 -1.55 2.39 -6.97
C ILE A 19 -1.92 3.56 -6.05
N TYR A 20 -0.98 4.03 -5.23
CA TYR A 20 -1.19 5.15 -4.32
C TYR A 20 -1.51 6.43 -5.09
N ASN A 21 -0.73 6.74 -6.13
CA ASN A 21 -0.98 7.91 -6.98
C ASN A 21 -2.38 7.85 -7.61
N ALA A 22 -2.79 6.70 -8.14
CA ALA A 22 -4.14 6.52 -8.69
C ALA A 22 -5.24 6.69 -7.64
N SER A 23 -5.01 6.21 -6.42
CA SER A 23 -5.99 6.22 -5.32
C SER A 23 -6.17 7.61 -4.72
N PHE A 24 -5.08 8.37 -4.57
CA PHE A 24 -5.05 9.63 -3.83
C PHE A 24 -5.00 10.89 -4.71
N TYR A 25 -4.98 10.75 -6.04
CA TYR A 25 -4.91 11.91 -6.95
C TYR A 25 -6.08 12.87 -6.76
N SER A 26 -7.30 12.35 -6.58
CA SER A 26 -8.50 13.19 -6.42
C SER A 26 -8.42 14.05 -5.15
N ASP A 27 -7.95 13.49 -4.04
CA ASP A 27 -7.73 14.20 -2.78
C ASP A 27 -6.62 15.23 -2.91
N TYR A 28 -5.48 14.85 -3.52
CA TYR A 28 -4.40 15.80 -3.81
C TYR A 28 -4.91 17.00 -4.63
N ARG A 29 -5.70 16.74 -5.69
CA ARG A 29 -6.29 17.79 -6.53
C ARG A 29 -7.27 18.67 -5.78
N ARG A 30 -8.02 18.12 -4.82
CA ARG A 30 -9.03 18.83 -4.03
C ARG A 30 -8.41 19.69 -2.92
N PHE A 31 -7.43 19.15 -2.20
CA PHE A 31 -6.89 19.77 -0.98
C PHE A 31 -5.51 20.42 -1.19
N GLY A 32 -4.87 20.22 -2.35
CA GLY A 32 -3.54 20.73 -2.66
C GLY A 32 -2.39 19.90 -2.06
N ALA A 33 -2.70 18.96 -1.16
CA ALA A 33 -1.76 18.01 -0.58
C ALA A 33 -2.48 16.71 -0.23
N CYS A 34 -1.77 15.58 -0.31
CA CYS A 34 -2.22 14.31 0.24
C CYS A 34 -0.99 13.52 0.70
N PRO A 35 -0.93 13.03 1.96
CA PRO A 35 0.21 12.25 2.44
C PRO A 35 0.50 11.00 1.60
N GLY A 36 -0.53 10.39 1.02
CA GLY A 36 -0.41 9.19 0.19
C GLY A 36 -0.07 9.46 -1.28
N TYR A 37 -0.10 10.71 -1.76
CA TYR A 37 0.17 11.04 -3.16
C TYR A 37 1.61 11.51 -3.38
N GLY A 38 2.23 11.11 -4.50
CA GLY A 38 3.55 11.61 -4.91
C GLY A 38 4.72 11.06 -4.08
N LYS A 39 4.56 9.89 -3.47
CA LYS A 39 5.67 9.20 -2.78
C LYS A 39 6.75 8.79 -3.78
N THR A 40 8.03 8.87 -3.39
CA THR A 40 9.13 8.30 -4.19
C THR A 40 9.23 6.79 -3.97
N ILE A 41 9.96 6.11 -4.86
CA ILE A 41 10.22 4.67 -4.72
C ILE A 41 10.95 4.38 -3.42
N GLU A 42 11.97 5.17 -3.07
CA GLU A 42 12.76 5.00 -1.84
C GLU A 42 11.92 5.17 -0.57
N MET A 43 10.97 6.13 -0.57
CA MET A 43 10.01 6.29 0.53
C MET A 43 9.10 5.07 0.67
N MET A 44 8.64 4.51 -0.45
CA MET A 44 7.79 3.32 -0.45
C MET A 44 8.57 2.08 0.00
N GLU A 45 9.80 1.89 -0.46
CA GLU A 45 10.68 0.81 0.01
C GLU A 45 10.93 0.88 1.52
N ALA A 46 11.20 2.07 2.06
CA ALA A 46 11.33 2.28 3.50
C ALA A 46 10.03 1.90 4.23
N SER A 47 8.90 2.38 3.71
CA SER A 47 7.56 2.08 4.24
C SER A 47 7.23 0.58 4.22
N ILE A 48 7.64 -0.17 3.19
CA ILE A 48 7.47 -1.64 3.12
C ILE A 48 8.29 -2.34 4.21
N ARG A 49 9.54 -1.89 4.44
CA ARG A 49 10.41 -2.44 5.48
C ARG A 49 9.89 -2.18 6.89
N ASP A 50 9.42 -0.96 7.14
CA ASP A 50 9.02 -0.50 8.48
C ASP A 50 7.58 -0.92 8.84
N ASN A 51 6.71 -1.02 7.84
CA ASN A 51 5.29 -1.33 7.99
C ASN A 51 4.89 -2.43 6.99
N PRO A 52 4.82 -3.69 7.43
CA PRO A 52 4.42 -4.81 6.58
C PRO A 52 3.12 -4.52 5.82
N LYS A 53 3.17 -4.69 4.50
CA LYS A 53 2.02 -4.48 3.62
C LYS A 53 1.64 -5.78 2.95
N TYR A 54 0.35 -5.92 2.69
CA TYR A 54 -0.21 -6.99 1.91
C TYR A 54 -0.87 -6.41 0.67
N ILE A 55 -0.38 -6.82 -0.50
CA ILE A 55 -0.95 -6.45 -1.79
C ILE A 55 -2.23 -7.26 -2.01
N ILE A 56 -3.29 -6.55 -2.38
CA ILE A 56 -4.58 -7.11 -2.73
C ILE A 56 -4.55 -7.44 -4.22
N LEU A 57 -4.74 -8.71 -4.54
CA LEU A 57 -4.81 -9.22 -5.90
C LEU A 57 -6.26 -9.56 -6.23
N CYS A 58 -6.77 -9.03 -7.34
CA CYS A 58 -8.07 -9.39 -7.92
C CYS A 58 -7.84 -10.04 -9.28
N ASP A 59 -8.18 -11.32 -9.41
CA ASP A 59 -7.91 -12.12 -10.62
C ASP A 59 -6.43 -11.97 -11.07
N ASN A 60 -5.50 -12.16 -10.13
CA ASN A 60 -4.03 -11.98 -10.27
C ASN A 60 -3.54 -10.56 -10.58
N LYS A 61 -4.41 -9.55 -10.55
CA LYS A 61 -4.02 -8.15 -10.78
C LYS A 61 -3.92 -7.39 -9.45
N PRO A 62 -2.82 -6.67 -9.19
CA PRO A 62 -2.70 -5.83 -8.00
C PRO A 62 -3.65 -4.64 -8.10
N VAL A 63 -4.52 -4.48 -7.10
CA VAL A 63 -5.56 -3.44 -7.07
C VAL A 63 -5.45 -2.50 -5.86
N GLY A 64 -4.60 -2.83 -4.90
CA GLY A 64 -4.46 -2.09 -3.65
C GLY A 64 -3.45 -2.74 -2.72
N CYS A 65 -3.22 -2.15 -1.56
CA CYS A 65 -2.59 -2.83 -0.45
C CYS A 65 -3.19 -2.41 0.89
N VAL A 66 -2.96 -3.23 1.91
CA VAL A 66 -3.25 -2.91 3.31
C VAL A 66 -1.98 -3.05 4.12
N SER A 67 -1.66 -2.02 4.89
CA SER A 67 -0.58 -2.07 5.89
C SER A 67 -1.17 -2.63 7.18
N CYS A 68 -0.66 -3.77 7.66
CA CYS A 68 -1.13 -4.36 8.91
C CYS A 68 -0.03 -5.16 9.62
N LYS A 69 -0.14 -5.24 10.95
CA LYS A 69 0.76 -6.02 11.81
C LYS A 69 -0.03 -7.10 12.51
N MET A 70 0.52 -8.32 12.55
CA MET A 70 -0.09 -9.43 13.28
C MET A 70 0.08 -9.18 14.78
N GLN A 71 -1.03 -9.10 15.51
CA GLN A 71 -1.03 -8.96 16.96
C GLN A 71 -1.11 -10.34 17.62
N GLU A 72 -2.00 -11.18 17.11
CA GLU A 72 -2.19 -12.57 17.54
C GLU A 72 -2.44 -13.45 16.33
N MET A 73 -2.48 -14.78 16.52
CA MET A 73 -2.74 -15.70 15.43
C MET A 73 -4.07 -15.38 14.74
N ARG A 74 -3.99 -14.98 13.46
CA ARG A 74 -5.13 -14.54 12.62
C ARG A 74 -5.81 -13.24 13.06
N VAL A 75 -5.20 -12.46 13.97
CA VAL A 75 -5.66 -11.13 14.38
C VAL A 75 -4.64 -10.10 13.92
N TYR A 76 -5.09 -9.15 13.10
CA TYR A 76 -4.26 -8.12 12.50
C TYR A 76 -4.76 -6.73 12.90
N GLU A 77 -3.82 -5.86 13.23
CA GLU A 77 -4.07 -4.43 13.41
C GLU A 77 -3.73 -3.70 12.12
N ILE A 78 -4.66 -2.87 11.63
CA ILE A 78 -4.42 -1.97 10.50
C ILE A 78 -3.50 -0.84 10.97
N THR A 79 -2.39 -0.64 10.26
CA THR A 79 -1.42 0.41 10.55
C THR A 79 -1.42 1.46 9.46
N TYR A 80 -1.24 2.72 9.82
CA TYR A 80 -1.17 3.83 8.87
C TYR A 80 0.28 4.15 8.55
N ASP A 81 0.59 4.32 7.26
CA ASP A 81 1.84 4.91 6.82
C ASP A 81 1.71 6.43 6.93
N ILE A 82 2.15 7.00 8.05
CA ILE A 82 2.22 8.45 8.27
C ILE A 82 3.63 8.92 7.91
#